data_AF-A0A8H4EWP5-F1
#
_entry.id   AF-A0A8H4EWP5-F1
#
_cell.length_a   1.000
_cell.length_b   1.000
_cell.length_c   1.000
_cell.angle_alpha   90.00
_cell.angle_beta   90.00
_cell.angle_gamma   90.00
#
_symmetry.space_group_name_H-M   'P 1'
#
loop_
_entity.id
_entity.type
_entity.pdbx_description
1 polymer ?
#
loop_
_entity_poly.entity_id
_entity_poly.type
_entity_poly.pdbx_seq_one_letter_code
_entity_poly.pdbx_strand_id
1 'polypeptide(L)'
;MSKIFQNIKAYIIPVKLSEYEVGAFTLLIEKHGGKKCAKQSQSTHIFTVLKSSARISRNVEDHQVPVIDIQWIRDCDRNQQLLPLDTYTIITDRKKLRSSNTGYDALVPSLSASTTSTATIPSRSNADILNRRFKDLPPEDLQFNDESDRTKRGEGENVNLAPDFINTKYECLRPTPYEPKYDKKLLSLLLLLERKRQIDNEPKRSLSYRHAISAIKAYPREIQSSKEAEKIIGVGSKMAEKIKMFLHTGTIEEADQLRYDEEFRTISLFNKVFGVGVTTARLWWEMGYKTLQQVLDNAKLTATIKLGIELFPDFDQMMSREDVKEIIDIVTKEVVSIDSECFVVPVGGYRRGKTKNGDVDLIISSKRAENMRGFLNKLTQRLIEKGYLKHKLWHSAEIKKLNHAERPSVGGRQQFDNFDKCFCAFLQPSTGIHRQVDLICVVNPDELATAILGWTGSRQFERAIRDYAKKEKNMLLNNQGIHFELGGQRQRFVVHSERDAFDIIGVPYLEPEFRNC
;
A
#
# COMPACT_ATOMS: atom_id res chain seq x y z
N MET A 1 -6.58 -7.01 -49.36
CA MET A 1 -6.09 -6.23 -48.20
C MET A 1 -7.26 -5.46 -47.62
N SER A 2 -7.44 -5.53 -46.29
CA SER A 2 -8.51 -4.81 -45.58
C SER A 2 -8.20 -3.30 -45.62
N LYS A 3 -9.03 -2.49 -46.30
CA LYS A 3 -8.85 -1.03 -46.43
C LYS A 3 -9.39 -0.25 -45.24
N ILE A 4 -9.12 -0.71 -44.02
CA ILE A 4 -9.68 -0.13 -42.79
C ILE A 4 -9.19 1.29 -42.50
N PHE A 5 -8.06 1.73 -43.09
CA PHE A 5 -7.51 3.07 -42.88
C PHE A 5 -7.70 4.03 -44.07
N GLN A 6 -8.64 3.76 -44.96
CA GLN A 6 -8.81 4.51 -46.22
C GLN A 6 -8.98 6.04 -46.06
N ASN A 7 -9.46 6.51 -44.90
CA ASN A 7 -9.66 7.93 -44.58
C ASN A 7 -8.60 8.50 -43.60
N ILE A 8 -7.56 7.73 -43.29
CA ILE A 8 -6.53 8.13 -42.32
C ILE A 8 -5.32 8.70 -43.04
N LYS A 9 -5.07 9.99 -42.77
CA LYS A 9 -3.82 10.69 -43.06
C LYS A 9 -3.06 10.81 -41.74
N ALA A 10 -2.03 10.00 -41.56
CA ALA A 10 -1.34 9.81 -40.29
C ALA A 10 -0.05 10.63 -40.22
N TYR A 11 0.11 11.44 -39.18
CA TYR A 11 1.43 11.94 -38.78
C TYR A 11 1.90 11.18 -37.54
N ILE A 12 3.12 10.65 -37.55
CA ILE A 12 3.70 9.92 -36.41
C ILE A 12 4.72 10.82 -35.72
N ILE A 13 4.53 11.12 -34.45
CA ILE A 13 5.52 11.84 -33.63
C ILE A 13 6.71 10.89 -33.40
N PRO A 14 7.93 11.18 -33.92
CA PRO A 14 9.05 10.25 -33.86
C PRO A 14 9.72 10.17 -32.48
N VAL A 15 9.31 11.01 -31.52
CA VAL A 15 9.93 11.06 -30.20
C VAL A 15 9.72 9.73 -29.44
N LYS A 16 10.83 9.10 -29.03
CA LYS A 16 10.89 7.75 -28.42
C LYS A 16 10.56 6.59 -29.35
N LEU A 17 10.50 6.82 -30.66
CA LEU A 17 10.45 5.77 -31.66
C LEU A 17 11.78 5.77 -32.41
N SER A 18 12.34 4.59 -32.64
CA SER A 18 13.43 4.41 -33.60
C SER A 18 12.93 4.63 -35.03
N GLU A 19 13.83 4.94 -35.97
CA GLU A 19 13.48 5.07 -37.39
C GLU A 19 12.83 3.80 -37.94
N TYR A 20 13.29 2.64 -37.48
CA TYR A 20 12.70 1.34 -37.80
C TYR A 20 11.24 1.25 -37.35
N GLU A 21 10.92 1.66 -36.12
CA GLU A 21 9.54 1.62 -35.62
C GLU A 21 8.62 2.58 -36.37
N VAL A 22 9.09 3.80 -36.66
CA VAL A 22 8.32 4.76 -37.48
C VAL A 22 8.07 4.17 -38.87
N GLY A 23 9.05 3.50 -39.47
CA GLY A 23 8.92 2.78 -40.73
C GLY A 23 7.88 1.64 -40.66
N ALA A 24 7.95 0.81 -39.62
CA ALA A 24 7.01 -0.30 -39.43
C ALA A 24 5.55 0.17 -39.29
N PHE A 25 5.30 1.22 -38.50
CA PHE A 25 3.95 1.79 -38.39
C PHE A 25 3.46 2.44 -39.68
N THR A 26 4.37 3.09 -40.42
CA THR A 26 4.07 3.66 -41.75
C THR A 26 3.60 2.56 -42.70
N LEU A 27 4.33 1.45 -42.77
CA LEU A 27 3.97 0.30 -43.61
C LEU A 27 2.61 -0.30 -43.21
N LEU A 28 2.32 -0.41 -41.91
CA LEU A 28 1.00 -0.87 -41.44
C LEU A 28 -0.13 0.08 -41.86
N ILE A 29 0.08 1.39 -41.76
CA ILE A 29 -0.91 2.39 -42.18
C ILE A 29 -1.19 2.25 -43.68
N GLU A 30 -0.14 2.19 -44.50
CA GLU A 30 -0.23 2.11 -45.97
C GLU A 30 -0.80 0.78 -46.45
N LYS A 31 -0.41 -0.34 -45.83
CA LYS A 31 -0.98 -1.68 -46.06
C LYS A 31 -2.50 -1.70 -45.94
N HIS A 32 -3.05 -0.91 -45.01
CA HIS A 32 -4.49 -0.80 -44.77
C HIS A 32 -5.16 0.39 -45.47
N GLY A 33 -4.48 1.02 -46.43
CA GLY A 33 -5.03 2.07 -47.29
C GLY A 33 -4.96 3.49 -46.74
N GLY A 34 -4.30 3.70 -45.59
CA GLY A 34 -4.00 5.02 -45.06
C GLY A 34 -2.77 5.66 -45.72
N LYS A 35 -2.48 6.92 -45.39
CA LYS A 35 -1.32 7.65 -45.93
C LYS A 35 -0.53 8.33 -44.83
N LYS A 36 0.80 8.24 -44.87
CA LYS A 36 1.67 9.03 -43.98
C LYS A 36 1.78 10.47 -44.47
N CYS A 37 1.75 11.41 -43.54
CA CYS A 37 1.99 12.82 -43.77
C CYS A 37 3.38 13.25 -43.31
N ALA A 38 4.04 14.12 -44.08
CA ALA A 38 5.33 14.70 -43.70
C ALA A 38 5.19 15.86 -42.69
N LYS A 39 4.00 16.48 -42.61
CA LYS A 39 3.69 17.60 -41.71
C LYS A 39 2.39 17.33 -40.96
N GLN A 40 2.27 17.82 -39.73
CA GLN A 40 1.07 17.65 -38.90
C GLN A 40 -0.17 18.30 -39.50
N SER A 41 -0.01 19.47 -40.12
CA SER A 41 -1.09 20.22 -40.79
C SER A 41 -1.74 19.50 -41.99
N GLN A 42 -1.14 18.40 -42.45
CA GLN A 42 -1.68 17.59 -43.55
C GLN A 42 -2.38 16.31 -43.06
N SER A 43 -2.31 16.03 -41.75
CA SER A 43 -2.80 14.81 -41.13
C SER A 43 -4.24 14.96 -40.62
N THR A 44 -5.00 13.87 -40.68
CA THR A 44 -6.30 13.75 -39.99
C THR A 44 -6.14 13.16 -38.60
N HIS A 45 -5.01 12.52 -38.30
CA HIS A 45 -4.71 11.89 -37.02
C HIS A 45 -3.21 11.99 -36.72
N ILE A 46 -2.87 12.37 -35.49
CA ILE A 46 -1.49 12.37 -34.98
C ILE A 46 -1.31 11.16 -34.08
N PHE A 47 -0.33 10.31 -34.36
CA PHE A 47 -0.03 9.11 -33.55
C PHE A 47 1.24 9.29 -32.74
N THR A 48 1.22 8.83 -31.49
CA THR A 48 2.40 8.92 -30.61
C THR A 48 2.46 7.80 -29.56
N VAL A 49 3.69 7.48 -29.13
CA VAL A 49 3.95 6.65 -27.93
C VAL A 49 3.98 7.46 -26.64
N LEU A 50 4.02 8.79 -26.74
CA LEU A 50 4.10 9.68 -25.58
C LEU A 50 2.79 9.61 -24.78
N LYS A 51 2.89 9.42 -23.47
CA LYS A 51 1.73 9.38 -22.54
C LYS A 51 1.55 10.64 -21.70
N SER A 52 2.59 11.48 -21.62
CA SER A 52 2.57 12.69 -20.81
C SER A 52 2.02 13.85 -21.61
N SER A 53 0.90 14.45 -21.17
CA SER A 53 0.28 15.63 -21.78
C SER A 53 1.29 16.75 -22.05
N ALA A 54 2.15 17.09 -21.08
CA ALA A 54 3.18 18.12 -21.25
C ALA A 54 4.22 17.81 -22.34
N ARG A 55 4.51 16.53 -22.64
CA ARG A 55 5.41 16.15 -23.74
C ARG A 55 4.68 16.13 -25.07
N ILE A 56 3.41 15.74 -25.06
CA ILE A 56 2.56 15.74 -26.26
C ILE A 56 2.36 17.18 -26.73
N SER A 57 1.96 18.11 -25.85
CA SER A 57 1.75 19.53 -26.20
C SER A 57 3.01 20.25 -26.74
N ARG A 58 4.21 19.74 -26.46
CA ARG A 58 5.47 20.29 -27.04
C ARG A 58 5.77 19.77 -28.44
N ASN A 59 5.15 18.66 -28.83
CA ASN A 59 5.40 17.98 -30.10
C ASN A 59 4.17 17.97 -31.01
N VAL A 60 3.08 18.64 -30.61
CA VAL A 60 1.86 18.80 -31.39
C VAL A 60 1.73 20.28 -31.75
N GLU A 61 1.79 20.56 -33.04
CA GLU A 61 1.67 21.91 -33.61
C GLU A 61 0.20 22.27 -33.83
N ASP A 62 -0.59 21.33 -34.34
CA ASP A 62 -2.02 21.50 -34.62
C ASP A 62 -2.87 20.77 -33.59
N HIS A 63 -3.40 21.52 -32.63
CA HIS A 63 -4.22 20.99 -31.54
C HIS A 63 -5.65 20.63 -31.97
N GLN A 64 -6.03 20.89 -33.22
CA GLN A 64 -7.35 20.53 -33.77
C GLN A 64 -7.39 19.11 -34.33
N VAL A 65 -6.23 18.46 -34.48
CA VAL A 65 -6.11 17.09 -34.97
C VAL A 65 -6.05 16.13 -33.77
N PRO A 66 -6.86 15.06 -33.73
CA PRO A 66 -6.85 14.11 -32.61
C PRO A 66 -5.47 13.46 -32.45
N VAL A 67 -4.98 13.47 -31.21
CA VAL A 67 -3.70 12.82 -30.85
C VAL A 67 -4.00 11.47 -30.22
N ILE A 68 -3.54 10.41 -30.86
CA ILE A 68 -3.93 9.03 -30.58
C ILE A 68 -2.70 8.20 -30.20
N ASP A 69 -2.92 7.26 -29.30
CA ASP A 69 -1.95 6.22 -28.98
C ASP A 69 -1.62 5.40 -30.22
N ILE A 70 -0.34 5.36 -30.60
CA ILE A 70 0.13 4.63 -31.77
C ILE A 70 -0.22 3.12 -31.70
N GLN A 71 -0.45 2.59 -30.50
CA GLN A 71 -0.86 1.19 -30.30
C GLN A 71 -2.19 0.86 -31.01
N TRP A 72 -3.07 1.85 -31.21
CA TRP A 72 -4.32 1.70 -31.95
C TRP A 72 -4.10 1.10 -33.35
N ILE A 73 -3.02 1.47 -34.03
CA ILE A 73 -2.68 0.94 -35.37
C ILE A 73 -2.45 -0.57 -35.32
N ARG A 74 -1.70 -1.04 -34.32
CA ARG A 74 -1.40 -2.48 -34.13
C ARG A 74 -2.65 -3.25 -33.74
N ASP A 75 -3.50 -2.68 -32.91
CA ASP A 75 -4.70 -3.37 -32.45
C ASP A 75 -5.75 -3.44 -33.58
N CYS A 76 -5.86 -2.41 -34.42
CA CYS A 76 -6.67 -2.47 -35.65
C CYS A 76 -6.14 -3.49 -36.67
N ASP A 77 -4.82 -3.57 -36.91
CA ASP A 77 -4.23 -4.62 -37.76
C ASP A 77 -4.45 -6.01 -37.16
N ARG A 78 -4.24 -6.20 -35.86
CA ARG A 78 -4.47 -7.50 -35.20
C ARG A 78 -5.92 -7.98 -35.33
N ASN A 79 -6.88 -7.07 -35.16
CA ASN A 79 -8.30 -7.40 -35.22
C ASN A 79 -8.89 -7.30 -36.65
N GLN A 80 -8.08 -6.88 -37.63
CA GLN A 80 -8.49 -6.64 -39.02
C GLN A 80 -9.73 -5.73 -39.19
N GLN A 81 -10.00 -4.87 -38.20
CA GLN A 81 -11.15 -3.96 -38.16
C GLN A 81 -10.78 -2.61 -37.55
N LEU A 82 -11.55 -1.57 -37.88
CA LEU A 82 -11.39 -0.26 -37.27
C LEU A 82 -11.91 -0.29 -35.83
N LEU A 83 -11.04 -0.08 -34.85
CA LEU A 83 -11.42 0.01 -33.44
C LEU A 83 -11.85 1.45 -33.09
N PRO A 84 -12.76 1.65 -32.10
CA PRO A 84 -13.16 2.98 -31.66
C PRO A 84 -11.97 3.84 -31.25
N LEU A 85 -11.82 5.02 -31.86
CA LEU A 85 -10.69 5.92 -31.63
C LEU A 85 -10.71 6.55 -30.23
N ASP A 86 -11.89 6.77 -29.65
CA ASP A 86 -12.06 7.44 -28.35
C ASP A 86 -11.30 6.72 -27.22
N THR A 87 -11.21 5.39 -27.28
CA THR A 87 -10.50 4.57 -26.29
C THR A 87 -8.98 4.74 -26.34
N TYR A 88 -8.45 5.28 -27.44
CA TYR A 88 -7.01 5.46 -27.69
C TYR A 88 -6.63 6.93 -27.83
N THR A 89 -7.59 7.84 -27.78
CA THR A 89 -7.35 9.27 -27.96
C THR A 89 -6.80 9.88 -26.67
N ILE A 90 -5.62 10.50 -26.77
CA ILE A 90 -4.88 11.07 -25.64
C ILE A 90 -5.24 12.55 -25.44
N ILE A 91 -5.47 13.29 -26.52
CA ILE A 91 -5.95 14.68 -26.48
C ILE A 91 -7.09 14.84 -27.49
N THR A 92 -8.21 15.37 -27.02
CA THR A 92 -9.29 15.93 -27.85
C THR A 92 -9.59 17.35 -27.39
N ASP A 93 -9.61 18.31 -28.32
CA ASP A 93 -10.22 19.60 -28.02
C ASP A 93 -11.75 19.49 -28.19
N ARG A 94 -12.48 19.44 -27.08
CA ARG A 94 -13.93 19.20 -27.03
C ARG A 94 -14.78 20.44 -27.33
N LYS A 95 -14.31 21.37 -28.15
CA LYS A 95 -15.04 22.59 -28.53
C LYS A 95 -15.25 22.71 -30.04
N LYS A 96 -16.00 21.78 -30.65
CA LYS A 96 -16.82 22.00 -31.88
C LYS A 96 -17.60 20.75 -32.37
N LEU A 97 -18.31 20.07 -31.46
CA LEU A 97 -19.37 19.10 -31.84
C LEU A 97 -20.76 19.54 -31.34
N ARG A 98 -20.98 20.86 -31.26
CA ARG A 98 -22.30 21.48 -31.14
C ARG A 98 -22.45 22.58 -32.18
N SER A 99 -22.60 22.18 -33.44
CA SER A 99 -23.24 23.02 -34.47
C SER A 99 -23.45 22.21 -35.77
N SER A 100 -24.43 21.32 -35.75
CA SER A 100 -25.22 20.99 -36.94
C SER A 100 -26.51 20.30 -36.48
N ASN A 101 -27.55 21.13 -36.33
CA ASN A 101 -28.93 20.71 -36.15
C ASN A 101 -29.40 19.84 -37.33
N THR A 102 -30.10 18.75 -37.01
CA THR A 102 -31.45 18.33 -37.49
C THR A 102 -31.65 16.92 -36.94
N GLY A 103 -32.76 16.46 -36.39
CA GLY A 103 -34.13 16.93 -36.17
C GLY A 103 -34.88 15.76 -35.52
N TYR A 104 -36.11 16.01 -35.07
CA TYR A 104 -37.07 15.07 -34.46
C TYR A 104 -37.08 14.99 -32.93
N ASP A 105 -37.97 15.84 -32.41
CA ASP A 105 -38.73 15.65 -31.19
C ASP A 105 -39.35 14.24 -31.07
N ALA A 106 -39.55 13.86 -29.80
CA ALA A 106 -40.82 13.43 -29.23
C ALA A 106 -40.81 12.07 -28.50
N LEU A 107 -41.47 12.10 -27.33
CA LEU A 107 -42.12 11.01 -26.59
C LEU A 107 -41.29 10.19 -25.59
N VAL A 108 -41.22 10.65 -24.33
CA VAL A 108 -41.50 9.80 -23.16
C VAL A 108 -42.26 10.64 -22.10
N PRO A 109 -43.40 10.16 -21.55
CA PRO A 109 -44.20 10.90 -20.57
C PRO A 109 -43.60 10.87 -19.15
N SER A 110 -43.90 11.94 -18.43
CA SER A 110 -43.82 12.07 -16.97
C SER A 110 -44.51 10.93 -16.21
N LEU A 111 -44.00 10.58 -15.03
CA LEU A 111 -44.83 10.43 -13.82
C LEU A 111 -43.97 10.37 -12.54
N SER A 112 -44.33 11.27 -11.65
CA SER A 112 -43.99 11.40 -10.23
C SER A 112 -44.48 10.22 -9.39
N ALA A 113 -43.79 9.89 -8.29
CA ALA A 113 -44.38 9.84 -6.94
C ALA A 113 -43.33 9.45 -5.88
N SER A 114 -43.40 10.15 -4.76
CA SER A 114 -42.66 9.96 -3.52
C SER A 114 -42.99 8.64 -2.82
N THR A 115 -42.00 8.02 -2.17
CA THR A 115 -42.24 7.29 -0.92
C THR A 115 -40.99 7.35 -0.04
N THR A 116 -41.16 7.98 1.10
CA THR A 116 -40.27 7.99 2.26
C THR A 116 -40.13 6.56 2.79
N SER A 117 -38.91 6.04 2.83
CA SER A 117 -38.56 4.98 3.78
C SER A 117 -37.12 5.18 4.24
N THR A 118 -36.99 5.33 5.55
CA THR A 118 -35.74 5.26 6.32
C THR A 118 -35.06 3.93 6.03
N ALA A 119 -34.07 3.96 5.14
CA ALA A 119 -33.18 2.83 4.89
C ALA A 119 -31.98 2.92 5.84
N THR A 120 -32.02 2.07 6.86
CA THR A 120 -30.86 1.61 7.63
C THR A 120 -29.73 1.27 6.66
N ILE A 121 -28.56 1.87 6.85
CA ILE A 121 -27.35 1.60 6.07
C ILE A 121 -27.03 0.10 6.18
N PRO A 122 -27.10 -0.70 5.10
CA PRO A 122 -26.69 -2.08 5.17
C PRO A 122 -25.17 -2.11 5.33
N SER A 123 -24.68 -2.79 6.37
CA SER A 123 -23.30 -3.26 6.43
C SER A 123 -22.98 -3.95 5.11
N ARG A 124 -21.97 -3.48 4.38
CA ARG A 124 -21.48 -4.10 3.15
C ARG A 124 -21.38 -5.60 3.39
N SER A 125 -22.25 -6.39 2.77
CA SER A 125 -22.07 -7.83 2.76
C SER A 125 -20.67 -8.09 2.22
N ASN A 126 -19.94 -9.01 2.85
CA ASN A 126 -18.70 -9.55 2.30
C ASN A 126 -19.07 -10.30 1.01
N ALA A 127 -19.37 -9.57 -0.06
CA ALA A 127 -19.41 -10.09 -1.41
C ALA A 127 -18.10 -10.85 -1.60
N ASP A 128 -18.23 -12.13 -1.92
CA ASP A 128 -17.16 -13.13 -1.97
C ASP A 128 -15.86 -12.50 -2.45
N ILE A 129 -14.95 -12.27 -1.50
CA ILE A 129 -13.70 -11.54 -1.77
C ILE A 129 -12.82 -12.31 -2.75
N LEU A 130 -13.01 -13.62 -2.88
CA LEU A 130 -12.28 -14.44 -3.83
C LEU A 130 -12.67 -14.12 -5.27
N ASN A 131 -13.95 -13.84 -5.49
CA ASN A 131 -14.52 -13.50 -6.80
C ASN A 131 -14.60 -11.98 -7.06
N ARG A 132 -14.06 -11.15 -6.15
CA ARG A 132 -14.10 -9.69 -6.28
C ARG A 132 -13.32 -9.20 -7.49
N ARG A 133 -14.01 -8.51 -8.39
CA ARG A 133 -13.44 -7.79 -9.54
C ARG A 133 -13.73 -6.29 -9.43
N PHE A 134 -12.75 -5.45 -9.74
CA PHE A 134 -12.84 -4.01 -9.47
C PHE A 134 -13.38 -3.14 -10.62
N LYS A 135 -13.51 -3.66 -11.85
CA LYS A 135 -13.93 -2.88 -13.04
C LYS A 135 -15.20 -2.05 -12.83
N ASP A 136 -16.18 -2.61 -12.12
CA ASP A 136 -17.52 -2.05 -11.96
C ASP A 136 -17.83 -1.69 -10.50
N LEU A 137 -16.82 -1.73 -9.61
CA LEU A 137 -17.00 -1.42 -8.20
C LEU A 137 -16.80 0.08 -7.92
N PRO A 138 -17.58 0.66 -6.98
CA PRO A 138 -17.40 2.03 -6.55
C PRO A 138 -15.96 2.30 -6.09
N PRO A 139 -15.53 3.57 -6.06
CA PRO A 139 -14.17 3.91 -5.68
C PRO A 139 -13.81 3.36 -4.30
N GLU A 140 -12.54 3.00 -4.11
CA GLU A 140 -12.03 2.63 -2.78
C GLU A 140 -12.29 3.78 -1.79
N ASP A 141 -12.74 3.42 -0.59
CA ASP A 141 -12.93 4.40 0.49
C ASP A 141 -11.58 4.87 1.03
N LEU A 142 -11.56 6.12 1.48
CA LEU A 142 -10.39 6.66 2.15
C LEU A 142 -10.32 6.15 3.59
N GLN A 143 -9.10 5.89 4.06
CA GLN A 143 -8.85 5.32 5.39
C GLN A 143 -9.34 6.24 6.52
N PHE A 144 -9.12 7.53 6.37
CA PHE A 144 -9.61 8.57 7.27
C PHE A 144 -10.58 9.45 6.49
N ASN A 145 -11.86 9.39 6.88
CA ASN A 145 -12.88 10.30 6.37
C ASN A 145 -13.02 11.48 7.34
N ASP A 146 -13.10 12.69 6.78
CA ASP A 146 -13.66 13.83 7.48
C ASP A 146 -15.15 13.87 7.15
N GLU A 147 -16.02 13.66 8.15
CA GLU A 147 -17.46 13.95 8.03
C GLU A 147 -17.71 15.46 7.85
N SER A 148 -16.70 16.29 8.16
CA SER A 148 -16.73 17.71 7.81
C SER A 148 -16.42 17.88 6.33
N ASP A 149 -17.48 17.83 5.52
CA ASP A 149 -17.53 18.42 4.19
C ASP A 149 -17.24 19.93 4.32
N ARG A 150 -15.95 20.30 4.38
CA ARG A 150 -15.51 21.69 4.51
C ARG A 150 -14.55 22.05 3.38
N THR A 151 -15.16 22.68 2.39
CA THR A 151 -14.71 23.86 1.62
C THR A 151 -13.24 23.93 1.19
N LYS A 152 -13.05 24.17 -0.11
CA LYS A 152 -11.81 24.69 -0.71
C LYS A 152 -11.20 25.74 0.23
N ARG A 153 -10.00 25.48 0.75
CA ARG A 153 -9.37 26.34 1.77
C ARG A 153 -8.62 27.52 1.14
N GLY A 154 -8.24 27.39 -0.14
CA GLY A 154 -7.32 28.34 -0.77
C GLY A 154 -5.92 28.25 -0.15
N GLU A 155 -4.93 28.92 -0.73
CA GLU A 155 -3.65 29.10 -0.04
C GLU A 155 -3.81 30.25 0.97
N GLY A 156 -3.57 29.97 2.25
CA GLY A 156 -3.49 31.00 3.28
C GLY A 156 -2.18 31.78 3.20
N GLU A 157 -2.17 32.98 3.80
CA GLU A 157 -0.98 33.84 3.87
C GLU A 157 0.06 33.34 4.88
N ASN A 158 -0.35 32.50 5.83
CA ASN A 158 0.55 31.96 6.84
C ASN A 158 1.50 30.93 6.22
N VAL A 159 2.78 31.27 6.28
CA VAL A 159 3.88 30.43 5.77
C VAL A 159 4.74 29.88 6.90
N ASN A 160 4.40 30.14 8.16
CA ASN A 160 5.19 29.73 9.30
C ASN A 160 4.77 28.35 9.79
N LEU A 161 5.73 27.58 10.29
CA LEU A 161 5.44 26.32 10.96
C LEU A 161 4.67 26.57 12.25
N ALA A 162 3.88 25.60 12.67
CA ALA A 162 3.23 25.64 13.98
C ALA A 162 4.30 25.72 15.10
N PRO A 163 4.15 26.61 16.10
CA PRO A 163 5.18 26.88 17.11
C PRO A 163 5.69 25.63 17.86
N ASP A 164 4.81 24.68 18.18
CA ASP A 164 5.15 23.48 18.97
C ASP A 164 5.49 22.26 18.10
N PHE A 165 5.63 22.44 16.79
CA PHE A 165 5.94 21.32 15.90
C PHE A 165 7.44 20.95 15.97
N ILE A 166 7.72 19.72 16.39
CA ILE A 166 9.07 19.17 16.41
C ILE A 166 9.49 18.85 14.96
N ASN A 167 10.03 19.84 14.25
CA ASN A 167 10.42 19.70 12.86
C ASN A 167 11.80 19.04 12.72
N THR A 168 11.84 17.72 12.57
CA THR A 168 13.07 16.91 12.53
C THR A 168 13.01 15.85 11.45
N LYS A 169 14.18 15.44 10.92
CA LYS A 169 14.30 14.34 9.95
C LYS A 169 14.07 12.95 10.56
N TYR A 170 14.10 12.83 11.88
CA TYR A 170 13.96 11.56 12.60
C TYR A 170 12.58 11.42 13.20
N GLU A 171 11.76 10.52 12.66
CA GLU A 171 10.41 10.27 13.15
C GLU A 171 10.39 9.82 14.62
N CYS A 172 11.43 9.13 15.09
CA CYS A 172 11.53 8.66 16.48
C CYS A 172 11.66 9.78 17.52
N LEU A 173 11.83 11.03 17.10
CA LEU A 173 11.85 12.21 17.96
C LEU A 173 10.51 12.95 17.97
N ARG A 174 9.52 12.49 17.18
CA ARG A 174 8.21 13.15 17.05
C ARG A 174 7.09 12.24 17.55
N PRO A 175 6.34 12.65 18.59
CA PRO A 175 5.12 11.95 18.97
C PRO A 175 4.13 11.94 17.80
N THR A 176 3.77 10.76 17.31
CA THR A 176 2.85 10.58 16.18
C THR A 176 1.68 9.67 16.58
N PRO A 177 0.45 10.20 16.74
CA PRO A 177 -0.71 9.43 17.20
C PRO A 177 -1.19 8.42 16.16
N TYR A 178 -2.03 7.45 16.55
CA TYR A 178 -2.64 6.52 15.60
C TYR A 178 -3.57 7.23 14.62
N GLU A 179 -4.57 7.96 15.13
CA GLU A 179 -5.45 8.77 14.29
C GLU A 179 -4.90 10.20 14.15
N PRO A 180 -4.80 10.72 12.92
CA PRO A 180 -4.47 12.12 12.73
C PRO A 180 -5.57 13.02 13.28
N LYS A 181 -5.17 14.08 13.99
CA LYS A 181 -6.10 15.11 14.48
C LYS A 181 -6.56 16.04 13.36
N TYR A 182 -5.67 16.33 12.40
CA TYR A 182 -5.89 17.27 11.29
C TYR A 182 -5.55 16.61 9.96
N ASP A 183 -6.01 17.21 8.86
CA ASP A 183 -5.68 16.83 7.48
C ASP A 183 -5.92 15.34 7.15
N LYS A 184 -6.97 14.75 7.74
CA LYS A 184 -7.33 13.33 7.60
C LYS A 184 -7.48 12.90 6.14
N LYS A 185 -8.24 13.66 5.36
CA LYS A 185 -8.44 13.38 3.93
C LYS A 185 -7.14 13.48 3.12
N LEU A 186 -6.33 14.51 3.37
CA LEU A 186 -5.01 14.67 2.73
C LEU A 186 -4.13 13.45 3.01
N LEU A 187 -4.02 13.04 4.28
CA LEU A 187 -3.24 11.88 4.68
C LEU A 187 -3.74 10.59 4.01
N SER A 188 -5.05 10.40 3.90
CA SER A 188 -5.62 9.25 3.17
C SER A 188 -5.23 9.22 1.70
N LEU A 189 -5.26 10.37 1.01
CA LEU A 189 -4.85 10.47 -0.39
C LEU A 189 -3.34 10.22 -0.54
N LEU A 190 -2.52 10.75 0.37
CA LEU A 190 -1.08 10.50 0.37
C LEU A 190 -0.73 9.03 0.66
N LEU A 191 -1.48 8.35 1.54
CA LEU A 191 -1.33 6.92 1.79
C LEU A 191 -1.65 6.08 0.56
N LEU A 192 -2.64 6.49 -0.24
CA LEU A 192 -2.96 5.82 -1.50
C LEU A 192 -1.83 5.96 -2.52
N LEU A 193 -1.25 7.16 -2.62
CA LEU A 193 -0.07 7.42 -3.46
C LEU A 193 1.15 6.64 -2.97
N GLU A 194 1.37 6.55 -1.67
CA GLU A 194 2.44 5.75 -1.07
C GLU A 194 2.31 4.28 -1.46
N ARG A 195 1.11 3.71 -1.34
CA ARG A 195 0.79 2.34 -1.77
C ARG A 195 1.04 2.16 -3.27
N LYS A 196 0.67 3.14 -4.10
CA LYS A 196 0.98 3.09 -5.55
C LYS A 196 2.48 3.02 -5.81
N ARG A 197 3.29 3.80 -5.08
CA ARG A 197 4.76 3.72 -5.20
C ARG A 197 5.32 2.39 -4.72
N GLN A 198 4.74 1.77 -3.70
CA GLN A 198 5.12 0.42 -3.28
C GLN A 198 4.80 -0.60 -4.37
N ILE A 199 3.57 -0.55 -4.91
CA ILE A 199 3.12 -1.43 -5.97
C ILE A 199 4.00 -1.24 -7.21
N ASP A 200 4.34 -0.01 -7.61
CA ASP A 200 5.27 0.32 -8.71
C ASP A 200 6.72 -0.11 -8.47
N ASN A 201 7.00 -0.76 -7.34
CA ASN A 201 8.34 -1.15 -6.94
C ASN A 201 9.31 0.05 -6.94
N GLU A 202 8.82 1.21 -6.48
CA GLU A 202 9.57 2.47 -6.36
C GLU A 202 9.91 2.74 -4.87
N PRO A 203 10.78 1.94 -4.22
CA PRO A 203 10.96 1.97 -2.77
C PRO A 203 11.46 3.34 -2.26
N LYS A 204 12.31 4.03 -3.02
CA LYS A 204 12.80 5.38 -2.65
C LYS A 204 11.66 6.41 -2.63
N ARG A 205 10.72 6.31 -3.56
CA ARG A 205 9.57 7.23 -3.62
C ARG A 205 8.56 6.90 -2.53
N SER A 206 8.20 5.62 -2.34
CA SER A 206 7.38 5.18 -1.20
C SER A 206 7.97 5.66 0.12
N LEU A 207 9.30 5.56 0.30
CA LEU A 207 10.00 6.07 1.47
C LEU A 207 9.77 7.58 1.69
N SER A 208 9.90 8.38 0.63
CA SER A 208 9.66 9.82 0.69
C SER A 208 8.22 10.15 1.09
N TYR A 209 7.23 9.40 0.59
CA TYR A 209 5.84 9.56 1.04
C TYR A 209 5.69 9.23 2.52
N ARG A 210 6.31 8.15 3.01
CA ARG A 210 6.23 7.81 4.45
C ARG A 210 6.83 8.88 5.35
N HIS A 211 7.95 9.50 4.96
CA HIS A 211 8.52 10.64 5.70
C HIS A 211 7.54 11.83 5.76
N ALA A 212 6.94 12.20 4.62
CA ALA A 212 5.96 13.29 4.56
C ALA A 212 4.68 12.96 5.37
N ILE A 213 4.11 11.78 5.18
CA ILE A 213 2.90 11.33 5.89
C ILE A 213 3.13 11.33 7.39
N SER A 214 4.27 10.81 7.86
CA SER A 214 4.61 10.82 9.29
C SER A 214 4.68 12.25 9.85
N ALA A 215 5.31 13.17 9.12
CA ALA A 215 5.46 14.56 9.57
C ALA A 215 4.10 15.29 9.59
N ILE A 216 3.30 15.15 8.53
CA ILE A 216 1.97 15.77 8.42
C ILE A 216 1.01 15.18 9.47
N LYS A 217 1.08 13.88 9.73
CA LYS A 217 0.25 13.20 10.73
C LYS A 217 0.50 13.70 12.16
N ALA A 218 1.74 14.08 12.47
CA ALA A 218 2.13 14.67 13.74
C ALA A 218 1.96 16.21 13.78
N TYR A 219 1.53 16.84 12.68
CA TYR A 219 1.44 18.28 12.59
C TYR A 219 0.28 18.80 13.47
N PRO A 220 0.51 19.80 14.34
CA PRO A 220 -0.43 20.12 15.43
C PRO A 220 -1.59 21.03 15.01
N ARG A 221 -1.72 21.33 13.72
CA ARG A 221 -2.85 22.06 13.13
C ARG A 221 -2.96 21.71 11.65
N GLU A 222 -4.00 22.20 10.99
CA GLU A 222 -4.13 22.08 9.54
C GLU A 222 -3.02 22.87 8.82
N ILE A 223 -2.51 22.28 7.74
CA ILE A 223 -1.61 22.97 6.81
C ILE A 223 -2.40 24.02 6.03
N GLN A 224 -1.86 25.24 5.95
CA GLN A 224 -2.53 26.40 5.38
C GLN A 224 -1.99 26.79 4.00
N SER A 225 -0.74 26.46 3.69
CA SER A 225 -0.13 26.79 2.38
C SER A 225 0.92 25.78 1.93
N SER A 226 1.20 25.75 0.62
CA SER A 226 2.30 24.95 0.06
C SER A 226 3.66 25.40 0.59
N LYS A 227 3.87 26.72 0.73
CA LYS A 227 5.10 27.31 1.28
C LYS A 227 5.34 26.92 2.74
N GLU A 228 4.28 26.84 3.54
CA GLU A 228 4.36 26.26 4.88
C GLU A 228 4.76 24.79 4.81
N ALA A 229 4.09 24.01 3.95
CA ALA A 229 4.34 22.59 3.81
C ALA A 229 5.80 22.29 3.43
N GLU A 230 6.41 23.07 2.52
CA GLU A 230 7.82 22.91 2.13
C GLU A 230 8.81 23.10 3.28
N LYS A 231 8.43 23.83 4.35
CA LYS A 231 9.28 23.99 5.53
C LYS A 231 9.25 22.76 6.45
N ILE A 232 8.27 21.86 6.28
CA ILE A 232 8.17 20.62 7.06
C ILE A 232 9.24 19.65 6.53
N ILE A 233 10.19 19.26 7.38
CA ILE A 233 11.23 18.29 7.02
C ILE A 233 10.56 16.96 6.67
N GLY A 234 10.87 16.47 5.46
CA GLY A 234 10.23 15.29 4.86
C GLY A 234 9.25 15.63 3.74
N VAL A 235 8.80 16.89 3.64
CA VAL A 235 7.97 17.38 2.55
C VAL A 235 8.85 18.10 1.51
N GLY A 236 9.13 17.43 0.40
CA GLY A 236 9.81 18.05 -0.74
C GLY A 236 8.87 18.83 -1.65
N SER A 237 9.42 19.61 -2.57
CA SER A 237 8.66 20.47 -3.51
C SER A 237 7.54 19.74 -4.27
N LYS A 238 7.79 18.53 -4.77
CA LYS A 238 6.74 17.72 -5.42
C LYS A 238 5.59 17.33 -4.49
N MET A 239 5.88 17.13 -3.21
CA MET A 239 4.85 16.84 -2.21
C MET A 239 4.08 18.11 -1.86
N ALA A 240 4.78 19.25 -1.73
CA ALA A 240 4.14 20.53 -1.51
C ALA A 240 3.21 20.95 -2.65
N GLU A 241 3.55 20.67 -3.92
CA GLU A 241 2.64 20.87 -5.05
C GLU A 241 1.38 19.99 -4.96
N LYS A 242 1.49 18.78 -4.42
CA LYS A 242 0.30 17.93 -4.15
C LYS A 242 -0.55 18.50 -3.02
N ILE A 243 0.08 19.01 -1.97
CA ILE A 243 -0.61 19.68 -0.88
C ILE A 243 -1.29 20.95 -1.39
N LYS A 244 -0.63 21.74 -2.24
CA LYS A 244 -1.21 22.90 -2.93
C LYS A 244 -2.48 22.54 -3.70
N MET A 245 -2.40 21.49 -4.51
CA MET A 245 -3.55 20.95 -5.25
C MET A 245 -4.68 20.56 -4.30
N PHE A 246 -4.36 19.87 -3.19
CA PHE A 246 -5.34 19.50 -2.18
C PHE A 246 -5.99 20.72 -1.53
N LEU A 247 -5.23 21.74 -1.13
CA LEU A 247 -5.76 22.96 -0.52
C LEU A 247 -6.71 23.71 -1.48
N HIS A 248 -6.41 23.70 -2.78
CA HIS A 248 -7.22 24.37 -3.79
C HIS A 248 -8.47 23.59 -4.20
N THR A 249 -8.35 22.27 -4.39
CA THR A 249 -9.38 21.43 -5.00
C THR A 249 -10.12 20.52 -4.00
N GLY A 250 -9.56 20.32 -2.80
CA GLY A 250 -10.02 19.34 -1.81
C GLY A 250 -9.63 17.89 -2.15
N THR A 251 -8.80 17.67 -3.17
CA THR A 251 -8.33 16.33 -3.58
C THR A 251 -6.93 16.38 -4.21
N ILE A 252 -6.36 15.21 -4.48
CA ILE A 252 -5.16 15.05 -5.29
C ILE A 252 -5.59 14.17 -6.46
N GLU A 253 -5.62 14.73 -7.67
CA GLU A 253 -6.19 14.07 -8.86
C GLU A 253 -5.62 12.66 -9.08
N GLU A 254 -4.30 12.50 -8.99
CA GLU A 254 -3.65 11.19 -9.11
C GLU A 254 -4.16 10.19 -8.08
N ALA A 255 -4.38 10.62 -6.83
CA ALA A 255 -4.90 9.74 -5.79
C ALA A 255 -6.37 9.41 -6.03
N ASP A 256 -7.18 10.38 -6.46
CA ASP A 256 -8.60 10.13 -6.73
C ASP A 256 -8.79 9.15 -7.89
N GLN A 257 -8.00 9.27 -8.96
CA GLN A 257 -7.99 8.32 -10.07
C GLN A 257 -7.66 6.89 -9.62
N LEU A 258 -6.69 6.71 -8.71
CA LEU A 258 -6.32 5.39 -8.18
C LEU A 258 -7.47 4.68 -7.46
N ARG A 259 -8.44 5.42 -6.92
CA ARG A 259 -9.60 4.82 -6.26
C ARG A 259 -10.50 4.06 -7.23
N TYR A 260 -10.45 4.39 -8.52
CA TYR A 260 -11.20 3.73 -9.59
C TYR A 260 -10.35 2.75 -10.41
N ASP A 261 -9.03 2.81 -10.31
CA ASP A 261 -8.11 2.05 -11.15
C ASP A 261 -8.18 0.54 -10.88
N GLU A 262 -8.67 -0.24 -11.84
CA GLU A 262 -8.85 -1.70 -11.70
C GLU A 262 -7.50 -2.41 -11.45
N GLU A 263 -6.44 -2.01 -12.15
CA GLU A 263 -5.10 -2.59 -12.00
C GLU A 263 -4.57 -2.42 -10.59
N PHE A 264 -4.50 -1.18 -10.11
CA PHE A 264 -3.99 -0.84 -8.80
C PHE A 264 -4.78 -1.54 -7.69
N ARG A 265 -6.12 -1.55 -7.78
CA ARG A 265 -6.97 -2.20 -6.78
C ARG A 265 -6.81 -3.72 -6.78
N THR A 266 -6.70 -4.33 -7.97
CA THR A 266 -6.48 -5.78 -8.10
C THR A 266 -5.11 -6.19 -7.57
N ILE A 267 -4.05 -5.49 -7.96
CA ILE A 267 -2.70 -5.77 -7.45
C ILE A 267 -2.63 -5.51 -5.94
N SER A 268 -3.30 -4.46 -5.45
CA SER A 268 -3.42 -4.19 -4.01
C SER A 268 -4.08 -5.34 -3.27
N LEU A 269 -5.18 -5.89 -3.81
CA LEU A 269 -5.89 -7.05 -3.24
C LEU A 269 -4.97 -8.28 -3.21
N PHE A 270 -4.32 -8.59 -4.33
CA PHE A 270 -3.39 -9.71 -4.42
C PHE A 270 -2.23 -9.59 -3.43
N ASN A 271 -1.68 -8.38 -3.25
CA ASN A 271 -0.58 -8.15 -2.34
C ASN A 271 -0.96 -8.24 -0.85
N LYS A 272 -2.25 -8.22 -0.49
CA LYS A 272 -2.70 -8.48 0.88
C LYS A 272 -2.65 -9.95 1.28
N VAL A 273 -2.62 -10.87 0.31
CA VAL A 273 -2.60 -12.32 0.59
C VAL A 273 -1.30 -12.70 1.28
N PHE A 274 -1.39 -13.52 2.34
CA PHE A 274 -0.23 -13.99 3.07
C PHE A 274 0.77 -14.69 2.13
N GLY A 275 2.06 -14.30 2.22
CA GLY A 275 3.11 -14.86 1.37
C GLY A 275 3.21 -14.25 -0.04
N VAL A 276 2.35 -13.29 -0.40
CA VAL A 276 2.34 -12.67 -1.74
C VAL A 276 2.99 -11.29 -1.71
N GLY A 277 4.18 -11.18 -2.30
CA GLY A 277 4.85 -9.90 -2.53
C GLY A 277 4.35 -9.16 -3.78
N VAL A 278 4.75 -7.91 -3.93
CA VAL A 278 4.37 -7.05 -5.07
C VAL A 278 4.73 -7.68 -6.42
N THR A 279 5.90 -8.33 -6.52
CA THR A 279 6.33 -9.02 -7.75
C THR A 279 5.36 -10.12 -8.16
N THR A 280 4.94 -10.96 -7.21
CA THR A 280 3.98 -12.04 -7.47
C THR A 280 2.59 -11.48 -7.80
N ALA A 281 2.14 -10.46 -7.07
CA ALA A 281 0.86 -9.79 -7.34
C ALA A 281 0.81 -9.17 -8.75
N ARG A 282 1.91 -8.56 -9.21
CA ARG A 282 2.04 -8.05 -10.59
C ARG A 282 2.02 -9.15 -11.62
N LEU A 283 2.76 -10.23 -11.38
CA LEU A 283 2.79 -11.38 -12.29
C LEU A 283 1.37 -11.94 -12.51
N TRP A 284 0.56 -12.04 -11.45
CA TRP A 284 -0.83 -12.47 -11.58
C TRP A 284 -1.67 -11.53 -12.44
N TRP A 285 -1.49 -10.22 -12.28
CA TRP A 285 -2.15 -9.24 -13.15
C TRP A 285 -1.73 -9.35 -14.61
N GLU A 286 -0.42 -9.51 -14.87
CA GLU A 286 0.17 -9.70 -16.21
C GLU A 286 -0.29 -11.01 -16.87
N MET A 287 -0.54 -12.05 -16.08
CA MET A 287 -1.18 -13.30 -16.50
C MET A 287 -2.68 -13.14 -16.81
N GLY A 288 -3.25 -11.96 -16.57
CA GLY A 288 -4.64 -11.64 -16.87
C GLY A 288 -5.62 -11.91 -15.72
N TYR A 289 -5.15 -12.36 -14.55
CA TYR A 289 -6.03 -12.61 -13.40
C TYR A 289 -6.56 -11.30 -12.81
N LYS A 290 -7.87 -11.29 -12.54
CA LYS A 290 -8.63 -10.16 -11.99
C LYS A 290 -9.27 -10.48 -10.63
N THR A 291 -9.30 -11.75 -10.24
CA THR A 291 -9.87 -12.21 -8.97
C THR A 291 -8.92 -13.23 -8.31
N LEU A 292 -9.03 -13.41 -7.00
CA LEU A 292 -8.26 -14.43 -6.29
C LEU A 292 -8.70 -15.85 -6.65
N GLN A 293 -9.97 -16.04 -7.02
CA GLN A 293 -10.47 -17.32 -7.53
C GLN A 293 -9.76 -17.72 -8.82
N GLN A 294 -9.57 -16.78 -9.76
CA GLN A 294 -8.79 -17.06 -10.98
C GLN A 294 -7.34 -17.44 -10.66
N VAL A 295 -6.75 -16.87 -9.61
CA VAL A 295 -5.43 -17.26 -9.13
C VAL A 295 -5.43 -18.69 -8.60
N LEU A 296 -6.42 -19.08 -7.78
CA LEU A 296 -6.56 -20.45 -7.28
C LEU A 296 -6.70 -21.48 -8.41
N ASP A 297 -7.50 -21.15 -9.43
CA ASP A 297 -7.86 -22.08 -10.49
C ASP A 297 -6.71 -22.27 -11.50
N ASN A 298 -5.89 -21.24 -11.73
CA ASN A 298 -5.00 -21.20 -12.89
C ASN A 298 -3.51 -21.00 -12.55
N ALA A 299 -3.18 -20.40 -11.40
CA ALA A 299 -1.80 -20.08 -11.07
C ALA A 299 -1.05 -21.28 -10.47
N LYS A 300 0.28 -21.31 -10.65
CA LYS A 300 1.14 -22.23 -9.90
C LYS A 300 1.42 -21.65 -8.52
N LEU A 301 0.85 -22.27 -7.49
CA LEU A 301 0.91 -21.78 -6.11
C LEU A 301 1.72 -22.72 -5.21
N THR A 302 2.44 -22.16 -4.24
CA THR A 302 2.93 -22.93 -3.10
C THR A 302 1.77 -23.27 -2.17
N ALA A 303 1.91 -24.32 -1.36
CA ALA A 303 0.89 -24.70 -0.38
C ALA A 303 0.53 -23.53 0.56
N THR A 304 1.54 -22.77 1.00
CA THR A 304 1.34 -21.59 1.86
C THR A 304 0.53 -20.48 1.17
N ILE A 305 0.83 -20.17 -0.10
CA ILE A 305 0.08 -19.13 -0.82
C ILE A 305 -1.36 -19.60 -1.09
N LYS A 306 -1.54 -20.85 -1.51
CA LYS A 306 -2.88 -21.43 -1.73
C LYS A 306 -3.74 -21.31 -0.48
N LEU A 307 -3.21 -21.76 0.66
CA LEU A 307 -3.89 -21.64 1.96
C LEU A 307 -4.12 -20.18 2.36
N GLY A 308 -3.17 -19.29 2.07
CA GLY A 308 -3.31 -17.86 2.31
C GLY A 308 -4.45 -17.23 1.51
N ILE A 309 -4.75 -17.73 0.31
CA ILE A 309 -5.92 -17.30 -0.47
C ILE A 309 -7.20 -17.92 0.09
N GLU A 310 -7.20 -19.21 0.41
CA GLU A 310 -8.37 -19.92 0.97
C GLU A 310 -8.85 -19.30 2.30
N LEU A 311 -7.93 -18.85 3.15
CA LEU A 311 -8.23 -18.18 4.43
C LEU A 311 -8.44 -16.66 4.30
N PHE A 312 -8.22 -16.10 3.11
CA PHE A 312 -8.31 -14.65 2.90
C PHE A 312 -9.67 -14.02 3.25
N PRO A 313 -10.83 -14.69 3.01
CA PRO A 313 -12.13 -14.18 3.45
C PRO A 313 -12.22 -13.90 4.95
N ASP A 314 -11.51 -14.67 5.77
CA ASP A 314 -11.42 -14.46 7.21
C ASP A 314 -10.36 -13.40 7.55
N PHE A 315 -9.20 -13.45 6.89
CA PHE A 315 -8.08 -12.55 7.15
C PHE A 315 -8.31 -11.09 6.74
N ASP A 316 -9.15 -10.80 5.74
CA ASP A 316 -9.48 -9.41 5.37
C ASP A 316 -10.48 -8.77 6.37
N GLN A 317 -11.07 -9.55 7.27
CA GLN A 317 -11.94 -9.03 8.33
C GLN A 317 -11.12 -8.48 9.51
N MET A 318 -11.22 -7.17 9.75
CA MET A 318 -10.51 -6.51 10.85
C MET A 318 -11.06 -6.91 12.23
N MET A 319 -10.16 -7.16 13.17
CA MET A 319 -10.44 -7.43 14.59
C MET A 319 -10.63 -6.13 15.38
N SER A 320 -11.63 -6.10 16.27
CA SER A 320 -11.72 -5.10 17.35
C SER A 320 -10.63 -5.30 18.41
N ARG A 321 -10.53 -4.40 19.39
CA ARG A 321 -9.58 -4.58 20.50
C ARG A 321 -10.02 -5.72 21.42
N GLU A 322 -11.31 -5.95 21.54
CA GLU A 322 -11.93 -7.03 22.30
C GLU A 322 -11.63 -8.39 21.67
N ASP A 323 -11.72 -8.48 20.33
CA ASP A 323 -11.33 -9.68 19.57
C ASP A 323 -9.84 -10.04 19.80
N VAL A 324 -8.97 -9.03 19.73
CA VAL A 324 -7.53 -9.24 19.99
C VAL A 324 -7.29 -9.64 21.44
N LYS A 325 -8.03 -9.04 22.39
CA LYS A 325 -7.91 -9.36 23.81
C LYS A 325 -8.27 -10.82 24.10
N GLU A 326 -9.32 -11.35 23.49
CA GLU A 326 -9.70 -12.77 23.62
C GLU A 326 -8.52 -13.69 23.24
N ILE A 327 -7.86 -13.41 22.12
CA ILE A 327 -6.71 -14.19 21.64
C ILE A 327 -5.54 -14.07 22.63
N ILE A 328 -5.25 -12.85 23.12
CA ILE A 328 -4.21 -12.62 24.14
C ILE A 328 -4.50 -13.44 25.40
N ASP A 329 -5.74 -13.41 25.91
CA ASP A 329 -6.13 -14.11 27.13
C ASP A 329 -5.98 -15.62 26.96
N ILE A 330 -6.41 -16.17 25.81
CA ILE A 330 -6.25 -17.60 25.49
C ILE A 330 -4.77 -17.98 25.41
N VAL A 331 -3.98 -17.26 24.61
CA VAL A 331 -2.55 -17.58 24.45
C VAL A 331 -1.82 -17.45 25.79
N THR A 332 -2.12 -16.41 26.58
CA THR A 332 -1.53 -16.22 27.92
C THR A 332 -1.86 -17.40 28.84
N LYS A 333 -3.11 -17.85 28.87
CA LYS A 333 -3.52 -19.01 29.65
C LYS A 333 -2.76 -20.27 29.24
N GLU A 334 -2.63 -20.53 27.94
CA GLU A 334 -1.94 -21.72 27.46
C GLU A 334 -0.42 -21.64 27.64
N VAL A 335 0.18 -20.45 27.57
CA VAL A 335 1.60 -20.21 27.91
C VAL A 335 1.86 -20.52 29.39
N VAL A 336 1.08 -19.95 30.30
CA VAL A 336 1.23 -20.17 31.75
C VAL A 336 0.94 -21.62 32.14
N SER A 337 0.06 -22.31 31.42
CA SER A 337 -0.22 -23.73 31.62
C SER A 337 0.95 -24.65 31.23
N ILE A 338 1.84 -24.20 30.33
CA ILE A 338 3.05 -24.94 29.96
C ILE A 338 4.17 -24.66 30.97
N ASP A 339 4.33 -23.40 31.36
CA ASP A 339 5.31 -22.95 32.34
C ASP A 339 4.83 -21.65 32.99
N SER A 340 4.64 -21.66 34.31
CA SER A 340 4.13 -20.50 35.06
C SER A 340 5.10 -19.33 35.16
N GLU A 341 6.39 -19.52 34.84
CA GLU A 341 7.38 -18.45 34.77
C GLU A 341 7.42 -17.76 33.39
N CYS A 342 6.76 -18.34 32.38
CA CYS A 342 6.62 -17.73 31.06
C CYS A 342 5.47 -16.73 31.02
N PHE A 343 5.60 -15.70 30.18
CA PHE A 343 4.62 -14.63 30.02
C PHE A 343 4.49 -14.19 28.56
N VAL A 344 3.39 -13.47 28.29
CA VAL A 344 3.05 -12.94 26.96
C VAL A 344 3.07 -11.42 27.00
N VAL A 345 3.68 -10.80 25.99
CA VAL A 345 3.68 -9.35 25.77
C VAL A 345 3.04 -9.07 24.40
N PRO A 346 1.82 -8.51 24.37
CA PRO A 346 1.22 -8.03 23.13
C PRO A 346 2.04 -6.87 22.56
N VAL A 347 2.35 -6.92 21.26
CA VAL A 347 3.13 -5.90 20.55
C VAL A 347 2.38 -5.43 19.31
N GLY A 348 3.08 -4.96 18.26
CA GLY A 348 2.46 -4.63 16.99
C GLY A 348 1.45 -3.49 17.03
N GLY A 349 0.48 -3.54 16.11
CA GLY A 349 -0.56 -2.52 15.97
C GLY A 349 -1.43 -2.35 17.22
N TYR A 350 -1.73 -3.46 17.90
CA TYR A 350 -2.56 -3.47 19.10
C TYR A 350 -1.92 -2.66 20.23
N ARG A 351 -0.62 -2.85 20.47
CA ARG A 351 0.14 -2.12 21.49
C ARG A 351 0.28 -0.63 21.17
N ARG A 352 0.30 -0.24 19.89
CA ARG A 352 0.31 1.17 19.47
C ARG A 352 -1.06 1.84 19.48
N GLY A 353 -2.07 1.22 20.10
CA GLY A 353 -3.39 1.81 20.27
C GLY A 353 -4.33 1.74 19.06
N LYS A 354 -4.05 0.87 18.06
CA LYS A 354 -5.00 0.67 16.96
C LYS A 354 -6.34 0.14 17.49
N THR A 355 -7.43 0.73 17.00
CA THR A 355 -8.81 0.31 17.30
C THR A 355 -9.25 -0.89 16.46
N LYS A 356 -8.67 -1.05 15.26
CA LYS A 356 -8.88 -2.18 14.35
C LYS A 356 -7.54 -2.81 13.94
N ASN A 357 -7.44 -4.13 14.02
CA ASN A 357 -6.20 -4.90 13.78
C ASN A 357 -6.42 -5.97 12.71
N GLY A 358 -5.42 -6.18 11.85
CA GLY A 358 -5.47 -7.26 10.84
C GLY A 358 -4.82 -8.56 11.33
N ASP A 359 -3.92 -8.44 12.30
CA ASP A 359 -3.09 -9.49 12.89
C ASP A 359 -2.94 -9.27 14.40
N VAL A 360 -2.45 -10.30 15.10
CA VAL A 360 -2.08 -10.24 16.52
C VAL A 360 -0.63 -10.66 16.68
N ASP A 361 0.24 -9.73 17.10
CA ASP A 361 1.65 -9.99 17.38
C ASP A 361 1.87 -10.22 18.88
N LEU A 362 2.40 -11.38 19.26
CA LEU A 362 2.64 -11.77 20.65
C LEU A 362 4.10 -12.19 20.86
N ILE A 363 4.82 -11.47 21.71
CA ILE A 363 6.09 -11.96 22.25
C ILE A 363 5.81 -12.89 23.42
N ILE A 364 6.48 -14.04 23.45
CA ILE A 364 6.49 -14.99 24.56
C ILE A 364 7.93 -15.09 25.08
N SER A 365 8.10 -14.97 26.39
CA SER A 365 9.41 -15.04 27.04
C SER A 365 9.32 -15.49 28.50
N SER A 366 10.47 -15.66 29.14
CA SER A 366 10.63 -15.94 30.56
C SER A 366 11.82 -15.14 31.10
N LYS A 367 11.90 -14.96 32.43
CA LYS A 367 13.10 -14.42 33.09
C LYS A 367 14.30 -15.37 32.99
N ARG A 368 14.04 -16.63 32.64
CA ARG A 368 15.02 -17.72 32.57
C ARG A 368 15.04 -18.30 31.16
N ALA A 369 16.21 -18.26 30.52
CA ALA A 369 16.36 -18.69 29.13
C ALA A 369 16.10 -20.20 28.95
N GLU A 370 16.40 -21.00 29.97
CA GLU A 370 16.19 -22.44 30.01
C GLU A 370 14.72 -22.84 29.82
N ASN A 371 13.78 -22.03 30.33
CA ASN A 371 12.33 -22.27 30.21
C ASN A 371 11.86 -22.14 28.74
N MET A 372 12.56 -21.34 27.95
CA MET A 372 12.18 -21.05 26.57
C MET A 372 12.66 -22.10 25.56
N ARG A 373 13.49 -23.07 25.99
CA ARG A 373 14.05 -24.09 25.09
C ARG A 373 12.94 -24.98 24.49
N GLY A 374 12.75 -24.88 23.18
CA GLY A 374 11.73 -25.62 22.45
C GLY A 374 10.29 -25.20 22.78
N PHE A 375 10.11 -24.08 23.47
CA PHE A 375 8.81 -23.65 23.98
C PHE A 375 7.79 -23.40 22.86
N LEU A 376 8.22 -22.80 21.74
CA LEU A 376 7.34 -22.55 20.59
C LEU A 376 6.69 -23.84 20.05
N ASN A 377 7.45 -24.94 19.98
CA ASN A 377 6.90 -26.23 19.51
C ASN A 377 5.86 -26.77 20.49
N LYS A 378 6.13 -26.68 21.80
CA LYS A 378 5.18 -27.09 22.85
C LYS A 378 3.90 -26.26 22.80
N LEU A 379 4.04 -24.93 22.67
CA LEU A 379 2.91 -24.01 22.59
C LEU A 379 2.06 -24.26 21.34
N THR A 380 2.68 -24.35 20.16
CA THR A 380 1.95 -24.59 18.91
C THR A 380 1.23 -25.93 18.92
N GLN A 381 1.88 -27.00 19.42
CA GLN A 381 1.25 -28.31 19.58
C GLN A 381 0.04 -28.25 20.51
N ARG A 382 0.20 -27.60 21.67
CA ARG A 382 -0.89 -27.43 22.63
C ARG A 382 -2.07 -26.63 22.07
N LEU A 383 -1.80 -25.55 21.34
CA LEU A 383 -2.85 -24.75 20.69
C LEU A 383 -3.59 -25.54 19.60
N ILE A 384 -2.90 -26.45 18.89
CA ILE A 384 -3.53 -27.39 17.94
C ILE A 384 -4.45 -28.37 18.68
N GLU A 385 -3.97 -28.99 19.76
CA GLU A 385 -4.73 -29.95 20.57
C GLU A 385 -5.98 -29.33 21.19
N LYS A 386 -5.90 -28.05 21.60
CA LYS A 386 -7.04 -27.27 22.08
C LYS A 386 -7.98 -26.79 20.97
N GLY A 387 -7.58 -26.99 19.71
CA GLY A 387 -8.38 -26.61 18.54
C GLY A 387 -8.29 -25.14 18.14
N TYR A 388 -7.42 -24.36 18.80
CA TYR A 388 -7.23 -22.92 18.52
C TYR A 388 -6.36 -22.68 17.29
N LEU A 389 -5.22 -23.36 17.15
CA LEU A 389 -4.34 -23.20 15.99
C LEU A 389 -4.73 -24.23 14.92
N LYS A 390 -5.25 -23.75 13.77
CA LYS A 390 -5.69 -24.62 12.66
C LYS A 390 -4.60 -24.85 11.62
N HIS A 391 -3.86 -23.80 11.30
CA HIS A 391 -2.79 -23.88 10.31
C HIS A 391 -1.53 -23.14 10.74
N LYS A 392 -0.36 -23.74 10.51
CA LYS A 392 0.92 -23.05 10.58
C LYS A 392 1.22 -22.48 9.19
N LEU A 393 1.15 -21.15 9.05
CA LEU A 393 1.48 -20.47 7.80
C LEU A 393 3.00 -20.40 7.61
N TRP A 394 3.74 -20.27 8.72
CA TRP A 394 5.20 -20.29 8.77
C TRP A 394 5.69 -20.74 10.15
N HIS A 395 6.79 -21.49 10.22
CA HIS A 395 7.37 -21.93 11.50
C HIS A 395 8.90 -22.06 11.42
N SER A 396 9.63 -21.35 12.29
CA SER A 396 11.10 -21.26 12.23
C SER A 396 11.81 -22.62 12.23
N ALA A 397 11.38 -23.55 13.09
CA ALA A 397 11.97 -24.89 13.20
C ALA A 397 11.69 -25.79 11.99
N GLU A 398 10.56 -25.62 11.29
CA GLU A 398 10.18 -26.44 10.13
C GLU A 398 10.92 -25.94 8.88
N ILE A 399 11.02 -24.62 8.71
CA ILE A 399 11.75 -24.01 7.60
C ILE A 399 13.25 -24.32 7.64
N LYS A 400 13.86 -24.43 8.82
CA LYS A 400 15.26 -24.84 8.96
C LYS A 400 15.53 -26.25 8.42
N LYS A 401 14.52 -27.12 8.35
CA LYS A 401 14.61 -28.50 7.84
C LYS A 401 14.38 -28.62 6.33
N LEU A 402 13.78 -27.62 5.69
CA LEU A 402 13.53 -27.64 4.25
C LEU A 402 14.80 -27.39 3.44
N ASN A 403 14.90 -28.04 2.28
CA ASN A 403 15.95 -27.76 1.29
C ASN A 403 15.87 -26.30 0.83
N HIS A 404 16.99 -25.72 0.42
CA HIS A 404 17.04 -24.29 0.06
C HIS A 404 16.02 -23.91 -1.04
N ALA A 405 15.74 -24.82 -1.97
CA ALA A 405 14.75 -24.63 -3.06
C ALA A 405 13.28 -24.72 -2.61
N GLU A 406 12.99 -25.30 -1.44
CA GLU A 406 11.63 -25.53 -0.91
C GLU A 406 11.23 -24.52 0.16
N ARG A 407 12.18 -23.67 0.59
CA ARG A 407 11.90 -22.61 1.56
C ARG A 407 10.92 -21.62 0.92
N PRO A 408 9.81 -21.27 1.60
CA PRO A 408 8.92 -20.23 1.14
C PRO A 408 9.74 -18.97 0.87
N SER A 409 9.62 -18.41 -0.34
CA SER A 409 10.20 -17.12 -0.67
C SER A 409 9.43 -16.04 0.08
N VAL A 410 9.69 -15.90 1.38
CA VAL A 410 9.29 -14.74 2.16
C VAL A 410 10.22 -13.63 1.68
N GLY A 411 9.86 -13.05 0.53
CA GLY A 411 10.80 -12.47 -0.44
C GLY A 411 11.96 -11.70 0.17
N GLY A 412 13.18 -12.17 -0.09
CA GLY A 412 14.45 -11.41 -0.13
C GLY A 412 14.77 -10.42 0.99
N ARG A 413 14.04 -10.39 2.11
CA ARG A 413 14.35 -9.50 3.23
C ARG A 413 15.54 -10.11 3.96
N GLN A 414 16.56 -9.29 4.22
CA GLN A 414 17.44 -9.54 5.37
C GLN A 414 16.57 -10.01 6.53
N GLN A 415 16.92 -11.15 7.11
CA GLN A 415 16.17 -11.74 8.20
C GLN A 415 15.89 -10.67 9.27
N PHE A 416 14.61 -10.35 9.49
CA PHE A 416 14.19 -9.24 10.36
C PHE A 416 14.77 -9.39 11.76
N ASP A 417 14.78 -10.62 12.26
CA ASP A 417 15.44 -11.05 13.48
C ASP A 417 15.58 -12.59 13.50
N ASN A 418 16.35 -13.09 14.47
CA ASN A 418 16.68 -14.51 14.62
C ASN A 418 15.82 -15.23 15.68
N PHE A 419 14.73 -14.63 16.14
CA PHE A 419 13.85 -15.28 17.12
C PHE A 419 13.12 -16.48 16.50
N ASP A 420 12.74 -17.43 17.35
CA ASP A 420 11.85 -18.51 16.95
C ASP A 420 10.43 -17.97 16.82
N LYS A 421 9.77 -18.24 15.68
CA LYS A 421 8.43 -17.71 15.41
C LYS A 421 7.53 -18.73 14.75
N CYS A 422 6.24 -18.58 15.00
CA CYS A 422 5.20 -19.23 14.22
C CYS A 422 4.17 -18.18 13.81
N PHE A 423 3.95 -18.06 12.49
CA PHE A 423 2.83 -17.30 11.94
C PHE A 423 1.73 -18.31 11.67
N CYS A 424 0.54 -18.09 12.22
CA CYS A 424 -0.51 -19.10 12.24
C CYS A 424 -1.90 -18.54 11.98
N ALA A 425 -2.78 -19.43 11.53
CA ALA A 425 -4.22 -19.21 11.47
C ALA A 425 -4.84 -19.73 12.76
N PHE A 426 -5.26 -18.80 13.61
CA PHE A 426 -5.90 -19.05 14.89
C PHE A 426 -7.42 -18.96 14.72
N LEU A 427 -8.15 -20.03 15.02
CA LEU A 427 -9.61 -20.03 15.04
C LEU A 427 -10.09 -19.33 16.31
N GLN A 428 -10.63 -18.11 16.16
CA GLN A 428 -11.18 -17.34 17.26
C GLN A 428 -12.49 -17.99 17.76
N PRO A 429 -12.59 -18.45 19.02
CA PRO A 429 -13.76 -19.17 19.50
C PRO A 429 -15.07 -18.38 19.44
N SER A 430 -15.05 -17.10 19.83
CA SER A 430 -16.27 -16.28 19.90
C SER A 430 -16.90 -15.99 18.54
N THR A 431 -16.11 -15.96 17.47
CA THR A 431 -16.57 -15.57 16.12
C THR A 431 -16.54 -16.72 15.12
N GLY A 432 -15.76 -17.77 15.36
CA GLY A 432 -15.50 -18.84 14.39
C GLY A 432 -14.65 -18.42 13.20
N ILE A 433 -14.01 -17.24 13.26
CA ILE A 433 -13.20 -16.67 12.17
C ILE A 433 -11.72 -17.05 12.38
N HIS A 434 -11.01 -17.39 11.30
CA HIS A 434 -9.56 -17.55 11.33
C HIS A 434 -8.85 -16.19 11.39
N ARG A 435 -7.96 -16.00 12.36
CA ARG A 435 -7.18 -14.78 12.58
C ARG A 435 -5.70 -15.05 12.37
N GLN A 436 -4.98 -14.09 11.80
CA GLN A 436 -3.52 -14.17 11.73
C GLN A 436 -2.94 -13.84 13.11
N VAL A 437 -2.15 -14.77 13.65
CA VAL A 437 -1.45 -14.59 14.93
C VAL A 437 0.02 -14.95 14.76
N ASP A 438 0.87 -14.00 15.12
CA ASP A 438 2.32 -14.14 15.13
C ASP A 438 2.78 -14.41 16.56
N LEU A 439 3.34 -15.61 16.78
CA LEU A 439 3.92 -16.05 18.04
C LEU A 439 5.44 -15.91 17.95
N ILE A 440 6.04 -15.04 18.75
CA ILE A 440 7.48 -14.75 18.74
C ILE A 440 8.10 -15.16 20.08
N CYS A 441 8.92 -16.20 20.09
CA CYS A 441 9.63 -16.64 21.28
C CYS A 441 10.99 -15.96 21.42
N VAL A 442 11.14 -15.13 22.46
CA VAL A 442 12.41 -14.50 22.84
C VAL A 442 13.04 -15.34 23.95
N VAL A 443 14.11 -16.05 23.61
CA VAL A 443 14.79 -17.01 24.50
C VAL A 443 15.70 -16.29 25.48
N ASN A 444 16.49 -15.32 25.02
CA ASN A 444 17.42 -14.60 25.87
C ASN A 444 16.71 -13.39 26.52
N PRO A 445 16.59 -13.32 27.86
CA PRO A 445 15.97 -12.20 28.56
C PRO A 445 16.61 -10.84 28.22
N ASP A 446 17.91 -10.80 27.94
CA ASP A 446 18.62 -9.56 27.60
C ASP A 446 18.19 -8.97 26.24
N GLU A 447 17.51 -9.75 25.40
CA GLU A 447 17.00 -9.34 24.09
C GLU A 447 15.56 -8.84 24.17
N LEU A 448 14.87 -9.05 25.30
CA LEU A 448 13.43 -8.81 25.45
C LEU A 448 13.06 -7.35 25.22
N ALA A 449 13.79 -6.41 25.82
CA ALA A 449 13.49 -4.99 25.70
C ALA A 449 13.57 -4.49 24.25
N THR A 450 14.61 -4.88 23.52
CA THR A 450 14.78 -4.53 22.10
C THR A 450 13.87 -5.31 21.17
N ALA A 451 13.47 -6.53 21.56
CA ALA A 451 12.46 -7.29 20.85
C ALA A 451 11.08 -6.60 20.94
N ILE A 452 10.68 -6.18 22.15
CA ILE A 452 9.45 -5.42 22.38
C ILE A 452 9.48 -4.13 21.56
N LEU A 453 10.58 -3.37 21.60
CA LEU A 453 10.73 -2.15 20.78
C LEU A 453 10.53 -2.46 19.29
N GLY A 454 11.31 -3.42 18.76
CA GLY A 454 11.30 -3.80 17.35
C GLY A 454 9.96 -4.29 16.83
N TRP A 455 9.30 -5.16 17.59
CA TRP A 455 7.98 -5.71 17.24
C TRP A 455 6.82 -4.79 17.59
N THR A 456 7.02 -3.78 18.45
CA THR A 456 6.02 -2.73 18.66
C THR A 456 5.90 -1.83 17.45
N GLY A 457 6.99 -1.51 16.75
CA GLY A 457 6.94 -0.65 15.56
C GLY A 457 6.54 0.82 15.86
N SER A 458 6.03 1.60 14.90
CA SER A 458 5.75 1.24 13.50
C SER A 458 7.02 0.97 12.68
N ARG A 459 6.87 0.40 11.47
CA ARG A 459 8.00 0.19 10.54
C ARG A 459 8.77 1.49 10.25
N GLN A 460 8.07 2.63 10.20
CA GLN A 460 8.69 3.93 9.99
C GLN A 460 9.47 4.39 11.22
N PHE A 461 8.86 4.25 12.41
CA PHE A 461 9.49 4.55 13.69
C PHE A 461 10.79 3.74 13.87
N GLU A 462 10.73 2.43 13.66
CA GLU A 462 11.88 1.53 13.78
C GLU A 462 13.00 1.87 12.81
N ARG A 463 12.65 2.28 11.58
CA ARG A 463 13.67 2.76 10.65
C ARG A 463 14.34 4.03 11.17
N ALA A 464 13.56 4.98 11.68
CA ALA A 464 14.07 6.26 12.13
C ALA A 464 14.98 6.13 13.35
N ILE A 465 14.57 5.37 14.37
CA ILE A 465 15.37 5.19 15.59
C ILE A 465 16.68 4.45 15.32
N ARG A 466 16.67 3.47 14.40
CA ARG A 466 17.90 2.77 13.97
C ARG A 466 18.82 3.67 13.16
N ASP A 467 18.25 4.50 12.27
CA ASP A 467 19.02 5.47 11.50
C ASP A 467 19.63 6.55 12.40
N TYR A 468 18.88 7.02 13.40
CA TYR A 468 19.36 7.95 14.43
C TYR A 468 20.49 7.34 15.26
N ALA A 469 20.26 6.15 15.84
CA ALA A 469 21.27 5.43 16.62
C ALA A 469 22.57 5.25 15.82
N LYS A 470 22.45 4.86 14.54
CA LYS A 470 23.61 4.67 13.67
C LYS A 470 24.35 5.97 13.35
N LYS A 471 23.63 6.99 12.89
CA LYS A 471 24.26 8.20 12.34
C LYS A 471 24.65 9.23 13.40
N GLU A 472 23.84 9.37 14.43
CA GLU A 472 23.98 10.43 15.44
C GLU A 472 24.65 9.90 16.72
N LYS A 473 24.68 8.57 16.93
CA LYS A 473 25.23 7.94 18.15
C LYS A 473 26.30 6.89 17.90
N ASN A 474 26.58 6.54 16.64
CA ASN A 474 27.47 5.45 16.26
C ASN A 474 27.12 4.10 16.93
N MET A 475 25.81 3.85 17.09
CA MET A 475 25.25 2.65 17.70
C MET A 475 24.48 1.83 16.66
N LEU A 476 24.55 0.50 16.76
CA LEU A 476 23.75 -0.42 15.95
C LEU A 476 22.62 -1.03 16.79
N LEU A 477 21.43 -0.48 16.64
CA LEU A 477 20.19 -1.05 17.20
C LEU A 477 19.63 -2.14 16.27
N ASN A 478 19.38 -3.33 16.83
CA ASN A 478 18.57 -4.37 16.20
C ASN A 478 17.57 -4.98 17.20
N ASN A 479 16.79 -5.99 16.78
CA ASN A 479 15.79 -6.61 17.67
C ASN A 479 16.44 -7.37 18.84
N GLN A 480 17.72 -7.74 18.74
CA GLN A 480 18.47 -8.46 19.77
C GLN A 480 19.27 -7.54 20.69
N GLY A 481 19.41 -6.26 20.42
CA GLY A 481 20.19 -5.38 21.29
C GLY A 481 20.71 -4.12 20.63
N ILE A 482 21.38 -3.31 21.45
CA ILE A 482 22.11 -2.11 21.02
C ILE A 482 23.60 -2.41 21.12
N HIS A 483 24.32 -2.19 20.02
CA HIS A 483 25.75 -2.46 19.94
C HIS A 483 26.53 -1.18 19.66
N PHE A 484 27.77 -1.14 20.09
CA PHE A 484 28.70 -0.05 19.83
C PHE A 484 30.11 -0.60 19.58
N GLU A 485 30.97 0.22 19.00
CA GLU A 485 32.38 -0.13 18.80
C GLU A 485 33.26 0.57 19.84
N LEU A 486 34.11 -0.19 20.52
CA LEU A 486 35.12 0.32 21.43
C LEU A 486 36.44 -0.40 21.17
N GLY A 487 37.50 0.34 20.82
CA GLY A 487 38.80 -0.24 20.51
C GLY A 487 38.79 -1.23 19.33
N GLY A 488 37.90 -1.04 18.36
CA GLY A 488 37.72 -1.95 17.22
C GLY A 488 36.96 -3.25 17.53
N GLN A 489 36.47 -3.41 18.78
CA GLN A 489 35.64 -4.54 19.17
C GLN A 489 34.18 -4.13 19.30
N ARG A 490 33.27 -4.98 18.81
CA ARG A 490 31.83 -4.79 18.96
C ARG A 490 31.39 -5.21 20.36
N GLN A 491 30.92 -4.24 21.12
CA GLN A 491 30.34 -4.42 22.45
C GLN A 491 28.82 -4.28 22.38
N ARG A 492 28.12 -4.75 23.43
CA ARG A 492 26.66 -4.69 23.54
C ARG A 492 26.29 -3.99 24.85
N PHE A 493 25.33 -3.08 24.78
CA PHE A 493 24.70 -2.52 25.98
C PHE A 493 23.75 -3.52 26.61
N VAL A 494 23.70 -3.53 27.94
CA VAL A 494 22.63 -4.18 28.69
C VAL A 494 21.40 -3.28 28.60
N VAL A 495 20.24 -3.84 28.25
CA VAL A 495 19.00 -3.08 28.05
C VAL A 495 17.88 -3.74 28.83
N HIS A 496 17.46 -3.13 29.94
CA HIS A 496 16.48 -3.72 30.86
C HIS A 496 15.03 -3.39 30.50
N SER A 497 14.79 -2.31 29.76
CA SER A 497 13.45 -1.86 29.37
C SER A 497 13.50 -1.06 28.08
N GLU A 498 12.34 -0.80 27.48
CA GLU A 498 12.30 0.14 26.35
C GLU A 498 12.79 1.54 26.77
N ARG A 499 12.47 2.02 27.98
CA ARG A 499 12.93 3.33 28.44
C ARG A 499 14.46 3.40 28.48
N ASP A 500 15.08 2.34 29.01
CA ASP A 500 16.54 2.19 29.03
C ASP A 500 17.13 2.20 27.60
N ALA A 501 16.48 1.53 26.64
CA ALA A 501 16.89 1.59 25.23
C ALA A 501 16.87 3.03 24.67
N PHE A 502 15.85 3.82 25.00
CA PHE A 502 15.74 5.21 24.58
C PHE A 502 16.78 6.10 25.26
N ASP A 503 17.04 5.88 26.54
CA ASP A 503 18.04 6.61 27.32
C ASP A 503 19.46 6.34 26.78
N ILE A 504 19.80 5.07 26.49
CA ILE A 504 21.06 4.67 25.86
C ILE A 504 21.24 5.33 24.50
N ILE A 505 20.21 5.35 23.66
CA ILE A 505 20.24 5.99 22.34
C ILE A 505 20.25 7.53 22.49
N GLY A 506 19.82 8.08 23.63
CA GLY A 506 19.75 9.51 23.88
C GLY A 506 18.63 10.19 23.09
N VAL A 507 17.44 9.57 23.08
CA VAL A 507 16.21 10.11 22.51
C VAL A 507 15.09 10.14 23.56
N PRO A 508 14.15 11.11 23.50
CA PRO A 508 13.03 11.15 24.45
C PRO A 508 12.17 9.89 24.37
N TYR A 509 11.82 9.31 25.51
CA TYR A 509 10.91 8.17 25.55
C TYR A 509 9.54 8.54 24.97
N LEU A 510 9.09 7.76 23.98
CA LEU A 510 7.75 7.88 23.41
C LEU A 510 6.93 6.66 23.78
N GLU A 511 5.75 6.88 24.34
CA GLU A 511 4.79 5.80 24.58
C GLU A 511 4.41 5.12 23.25
N PRO A 512 4.11 3.80 23.24
CA PRO A 512 3.79 3.04 22.03
C PRO A 512 2.74 3.68 21.13
N GLU A 513 1.72 4.32 21.70
CA GLU A 513 0.61 4.99 21.03
C GLU A 513 1.07 6.19 20.17
N PHE A 514 2.24 6.75 20.49
CA PHE A 514 2.85 7.86 19.76
C PHE A 514 3.92 7.41 18.77
N ARG A 515 4.03 6.11 18.48
CA ARG A 515 4.99 5.55 17.50
C ARG A 515 4.32 5.21 16.16
N ASN A 516 3.19 5.83 15.84
CA ASN A 516 2.39 5.55 14.65
C ASN A 516 2.83 6.38 13.43
N CYS A 517 4.14 6.41 13.20
CA CYS A 517 4.81 7.13 12.13
C CYS A 517 4.54 6.52 10.75
#